data_AF-A0A0M3HHY6-F1
#
_entry.id   AF-A0A0M3HHY6-F1
#
_cell.length_a   1.000
_cell.length_b   1.000
_cell.length_c   1.000
_cell.angle_alpha   90.00
_cell.angle_beta   90.00
_cell.angle_gamma   90.00
#
_symmetry.space_group_name_H-M   'P 1'
#
loop_
_entity.id
_entity.type
_entity.pdbx_description
1 polymer ?
#
loop_
_entity_poly.entity_id
_entity_poly.type
_entity_poly.pdbx_seq_one_letter_code
_entity_poly.pdbx_strand_id
1 'polypeptide(L)'
;MLCARNIECTYGMLSAIGYVMKQCRLVLLGCSAILSNGCVVADRGASQVALVAAASNVPVLVVAQTLKFVDRGFLNVKSLGYSC
;
A
#
# COMPACT_ATOMS: atom_id res chain seq x y z
N MET A 1 14.88 1.82 -11.75
CA MET A 1 15.11 3.24 -11.41
C MET A 1 15.90 3.44 -10.12
N LEU A 2 15.67 2.68 -9.05
CA LEU A 2 16.42 2.82 -7.78
C LEU A 2 17.91 2.44 -7.91
N CYS A 3 18.19 1.29 -8.52
CA CYS A 3 19.57 0.81 -8.62
C CYS A 3 20.41 1.64 -9.62
N ALA A 4 19.78 2.36 -10.56
CA ALA A 4 20.45 3.34 -11.44
C ALA A 4 20.89 4.62 -10.70
N ARG A 5 20.30 4.88 -9.52
CA ARG A 5 20.68 6.00 -8.63
C ARG A 5 21.64 5.55 -7.52
N ASN A 6 22.20 4.34 -7.61
CA ASN A 6 23.16 3.77 -6.66
C ASN A 6 22.63 3.72 -5.21
N ILE A 7 21.33 3.45 -5.06
CA ILE A 7 20.66 3.25 -3.78
C ILE A 7 20.61 1.76 -3.50
N GLU A 8 20.99 1.32 -2.29
CA GLU A 8 20.89 -0.07 -1.88
C GLU A 8 19.43 -0.55 -1.97
N CYS A 9 19.20 -1.48 -2.90
CA CYS A 9 17.89 -2.00 -3.28
C CYS A 9 17.86 -3.52 -3.03
N THR A 10 17.05 -3.98 -2.08
CA THR A 10 16.79 -5.42 -1.90
C THR A 10 15.46 -5.77 -2.55
N TYR A 11 15.44 -6.81 -3.40
CA TYR A 11 14.23 -7.32 -4.01
C TYR A 11 13.85 -8.66 -3.38
N GLY A 12 12.55 -8.83 -3.13
CA GLY A 12 11.99 -10.04 -2.56
C GLY A 12 10.58 -10.27 -3.06
N MET A 13 10.12 -11.51 -2.91
CA MET A 13 8.74 -11.89 -3.22
C MET A 13 7.81 -11.51 -2.06
N LEU A 14 6.52 -11.31 -2.35
CA LEU A 14 5.51 -10.96 -1.34
C LEU A 14 5.43 -11.99 -0.19
N SER A 15 5.72 -13.27 -0.45
CA SER A 15 5.78 -14.30 0.59
C SER A 15 6.87 -14.05 1.65
N ALA A 16 7.91 -13.30 1.31
CA ALA A 16 9.03 -12.99 2.22
C ALA A 16 8.82 -11.68 3.01
N ILE A 17 7.66 -11.00 2.91
CA ILE A 17 7.51 -9.66 3.48
C ILE A 17 7.67 -9.62 4.99
N GLY A 18 7.31 -10.70 5.70
CA GLY A 18 7.45 -10.75 7.15
C GLY A 18 8.92 -10.70 7.61
N TYR A 19 9.84 -11.22 6.80
CA TYR A 19 11.27 -11.13 7.08
C TYR A 19 11.81 -9.73 6.79
N VAL A 20 11.43 -9.16 5.64
CA VAL A 20 11.87 -7.83 5.20
C VAL A 20 11.31 -6.72 6.09
N MET A 21 10.07 -6.88 6.59
CA MET A 21 9.41 -5.89 7.44
C MET A 21 10.18 -5.60 8.74
N LYS A 22 10.94 -6.58 9.27
CA LYS A 22 11.78 -6.39 10.47
C LYS A 22 12.92 -5.40 10.25
N GLN A 23 13.38 -5.23 9.01
CA GLN A 23 14.46 -4.31 8.65
C GLN A 23 13.93 -2.96 8.14
N CYS A 24 12.64 -2.89 7.82
CA CYS A 24 11.99 -1.68 7.33
C CYS A 24 11.45 -0.83 8.48
N ARG A 25 11.64 0.50 8.40
CA ARG A 25 11.11 1.47 9.36
C ARG A 25 9.92 2.27 8.83
N LEU A 26 9.70 2.24 7.52
CA LEU A 26 8.64 2.96 6.83
C LEU A 26 8.26 2.20 5.57
N VAL A 27 6.96 2.07 5.32
CA VAL A 27 6.42 1.49 4.09
C VAL A 27 5.75 2.59 3.27
N LEU A 28 6.14 2.73 2.00
CA LEU A 28 5.48 3.62 1.05
C LEU A 28 4.60 2.80 0.12
N LEU A 29 3.31 3.12 0.07
CA LEU A 29 2.36 2.49 -0.85
C LEU A 29 1.80 3.52 -1.83
N GLY A 30 1.83 3.17 -3.11
CA GLY A 30 1.07 3.90 -4.12
C GLY A 30 -0.40 3.46 -4.07
N CYS A 31 -1.32 4.40 -4.26
CA CYS A 31 -2.74 4.08 -4.40
C CYS A 31 -3.33 4.62 -5.71
N SER A 32 -4.40 3.95 -6.13
CA SER A 32 -5.17 4.34 -7.30
C SER A 32 -6.18 5.43 -6.96
N ALA A 33 -6.85 5.34 -5.80
CA ALA A 33 -7.77 6.34 -5.30
C ALA A 33 -7.88 6.32 -3.76
N ILE A 34 -8.26 7.46 -3.18
CA ILE A 34 -8.65 7.56 -1.77
C ILE A 34 -10.14 7.91 -1.72
N LEU A 35 -10.89 7.14 -0.97
CA LEU A 35 -12.33 7.31 -0.82
C LEU A 35 -12.61 8.30 0.32
N SER A 36 -13.73 9.04 0.26
CA SER A 36 -14.07 10.07 1.26
C SER A 36 -14.26 9.52 2.69
N ASN A 37 -14.47 8.21 2.84
CA ASN A 37 -14.53 7.52 4.14
C ASN A 37 -13.14 7.13 4.70
N GLY A 38 -12.05 7.47 4.01
CA GLY A 38 -10.68 7.09 4.40
C GLY A 38 -10.21 5.73 3.88
N CYS A 39 -11.03 5.00 3.10
CA CYS A 39 -10.58 3.78 2.43
C CYS A 39 -9.60 4.10 1.30
N VAL A 40 -8.56 3.28 1.19
CA VAL A 40 -7.55 3.39 0.13
C VAL A 40 -7.79 2.28 -0.89
N VAL A 41 -7.90 2.66 -2.17
CA VAL A 41 -8.03 1.74 -3.29
C VAL A 41 -6.65 1.51 -3.89
N ALA A 42 -6.13 0.28 -3.77
CA ALA A 42 -4.84 -0.15 -4.30
C ALA A 42 -4.92 -1.61 -4.77
N ASP A 43 -3.85 -2.08 -5.41
CA ASP A 43 -3.75 -3.49 -5.84
C ASP A 43 -3.75 -4.45 -4.65
N ARG A 44 -4.16 -5.70 -4.89
CA ARG A 44 -4.26 -6.76 -3.86
C ARG A 44 -2.95 -7.04 -3.09
N GLY A 45 -1.80 -6.68 -3.67
CA GLY A 45 -0.51 -6.80 -3.00
C GLY A 45 -0.29 -5.72 -1.93
N ALA A 46 -0.82 -4.51 -2.14
CA ALA A 46 -0.62 -3.38 -1.23
C ALA A 46 -1.35 -3.59 0.11
N SER A 47 -2.54 -4.19 0.10
CA SER A 47 -3.28 -4.52 1.32
C SER A 47 -2.56 -5.56 2.18
N GLN A 48 -1.96 -6.58 1.55
CA GLN A 48 -1.18 -7.59 2.27
C GLN A 48 0.07 -6.98 2.93
N VAL A 49 0.77 -6.09 2.22
CA VAL A 49 1.92 -5.38 2.80
C VAL A 49 1.48 -4.46 3.94
N ALA A 50 0.38 -3.73 3.78
CA ALA A 50 -0.16 -2.84 4.82
C ALA A 50 -0.55 -3.63 6.09
N LEU A 51 -1.17 -4.80 5.93
CA LEU A 51 -1.59 -5.64 7.04
C LEU A 51 -0.39 -6.19 7.84
N VAL A 52 0.64 -6.68 7.15
CA VAL A 52 1.86 -7.15 7.84
C VAL A 52 2.65 -6.00 8.46
N ALA A 53 2.67 -4.83 7.82
CA ALA A 53 3.30 -3.63 8.37
C ALA A 53 2.61 -3.19 9.66
N ALA A 54 1.27 -3.18 9.66
CA ALA A 54 0.47 -2.87 10.85
C ALA A 54 0.71 -3.88 11.97
N ALA A 55 0.77 -5.18 11.67
CA ALA A 55 1.11 -6.22 12.65
C ALA A 55 2.54 -6.07 13.21
N SER A 56 3.46 -5.50 12.42
CA SER A 56 4.86 -5.27 12.79
C SER A 56 5.11 -3.89 13.41
N ASN A 57 4.07 -3.10 13.69
CA ASN A 57 4.16 -1.71 14.17
C ASN A 57 4.99 -0.77 13.27
N VAL A 58 5.04 -1.04 11.96
CA VAL A 58 5.73 -0.17 11.00
C VAL A 58 4.71 0.79 10.38
N PRO A 59 4.95 2.12 10.40
CA PRO A 59 4.04 3.08 9.81
C PRO A 59 3.97 2.92 8.29
N VAL A 60 2.74 2.98 7.76
CA VAL A 60 2.45 2.90 6.33
C VAL A 60 2.02 4.28 5.84
N LEU A 61 2.75 4.82 4.85
CA LEU A 61 2.42 6.08 4.20
C LEU A 61 1.87 5.80 2.80
N VAL A 62 0.65 6.26 2.56
CA VAL A 62 -0.01 6.14 1.26
C VAL A 62 0.20 7.42 0.47
N VAL A 63 0.75 7.28 -0.73
CA VAL A 63 1.00 8.39 -1.65
C VAL A 63 -0.05 8.37 -2.74
N ALA A 64 -0.80 9.46 -2.86
CA ALA A 64 -1.86 9.67 -3.85
C ALA A 64 -1.72 11.05 -4.50
N GLN A 65 -2.17 11.18 -5.75
CA GLN A 65 -2.40 12.51 -6.31
C GLN A 65 -3.69 13.10 -5.73
N THR A 66 -3.65 14.37 -5.38
CA THR A 66 -4.68 15.13 -4.64
C THR A 66 -6.06 15.16 -5.32
N LEU A 67 -6.16 14.84 -6.61
CA LEU A 67 -7.41 14.85 -7.38
C LEU A 67 -8.19 13.52 -7.36
N LYS A 68 -7.73 12.53 -6.58
CA LYS A 68 -8.30 11.18 -6.52
C LYS A 68 -9.17 10.94 -5.29
N PHE A 69 -9.71 12.00 -4.69
CA PHE A 69 -10.74 11.90 -3.66
C PHE A 69 -12.08 11.61 -4.32
N VAL A 70 -12.51 10.35 -4.22
CA VAL A 70 -13.78 9.91 -4.80
C VAL A 70 -14.86 10.02 -3.71
N ASP A 71 -15.74 11.02 -3.85
CA ASP A 71 -16.90 11.25 -2.98
C ASP A 71 -18.13 10.40 -3.36
N ARG A 72 -17.94 9.37 -4.19
CA ARG A 72 -19.05 8.46 -4.52
C ARG A 72 -19.13 7.40 -3.43
N GLY A 73 -20.15 7.51 -2.58
CA GLY A 73 -20.60 6.45 -1.68
C GLY A 73 -20.87 5.17 -2.50
N PHE A 74 -19.88 4.29 -2.57
CA PHE A 74 -20.00 3.02 -3.26
C PHE A 74 -20.80 2.06 -2.39
N LEU A 75 -22.12 2.07 -2.58
CA LEU A 75 -23.08 1.09 -2.02
C LEU A 75 -22.91 -0.33 -2.59
N ASN A 76 -21.82 -0.63 -3.29
CA ASN A 76 -21.46 -1.99 -3.70
C ASN A 76 -19.95 -2.13 -3.97
N VAL A 77 -19.15 -2.23 -2.90
CA VAL A 77 -17.67 -2.43 -2.98
C VAL A 77 -17.30 -3.88 -3.35
N LYS A 78 -18.27 -4.78 -3.56
CA LYS A 78 -18.02 -6.19 -3.90
C LYS A 78 -17.71 -6.44 -5.38
N SER A 79 -18.04 -5.51 -6.28
CA SER A 79 -17.83 -5.69 -7.73
C SER A 79 -16.52 -5.10 -8.28
N LEU A 80 -15.87 -4.16 -7.58
CA LEU A 80 -14.46 -3.83 -7.79
C LEU A 80 -13.63 -4.55 -6.72
N GLY A 81 -13.33 -5.82 -6.96
CA GLY A 81 -12.75 -6.74 -5.98
C GLY A 81 -11.32 -6.43 -5.55
N TYR A 82 -11.10 -5.37 -4.78
CA TYR A 82 -9.86 -5.08 -4.05
C TYR A 82 -10.07 -3.84 -3.15
N SER A 83 -10.34 -4.06 -1.87
CA SER A 83 -10.20 -3.04 -0.82
C SER A 83 -9.42 -3.65 0.34
N CYS A 84 -8.54 -2.84 0.92
CA CYS A 84 -7.66 -3.20 2.02
C CYS A 84 -8.43 -3.60 3.28
#